data_AF-A0A7J4G3E8-F1
#
_entry.id   AF-A0A7J4G3E8-F1
#
_cell.length_a   1.000
_cell.length_b   1.000
_cell.length_c   1.000
_cell.angle_alpha   90.00
_cell.angle_beta   90.00
_cell.angle_gamma   90.00
#
_symmetry.space_group_name_H-M   'P 1'
#
loop_
_entity.id
_entity.type
_entity.pdbx_description
1 polymer ?
#
loop_
_entity_poly.entity_id
_entity_poly.type
_entity_poly.pdbx_seq_one_letter_code
_entity_poly.pdbx_strand_id
1 'polypeptide(L)'
;MRLIGFLKVGLTTMMTRVEKSRPSTLFWRWKTLEKLHQLLNETKTDFLVFRSTFCPYCSMAKGQLNGKRMSFTEINFDTDPEWRSIVVNETGHRTVPVIFDLREDTPIFVGGSDHLQRYLK
;
A
#
# COMPACT_ATOMS: atom_id res chain seq x y z
N MET A 1 -51.18 -27.78 4.81
CA MET A 1 -51.35 -26.41 5.31
C MET A 1 -49.98 -25.75 5.48
N ARG A 2 -49.85 -24.53 4.97
CA ARG A 2 -48.82 -23.48 5.24
C ARG A 2 -48.50 -23.38 6.76
N LEU A 3 -47.33 -22.98 7.27
CA LEU A 3 -46.29 -22.04 6.82
C LEU A 3 -44.94 -22.30 7.52
N ILE A 4 -43.88 -22.08 6.75
CA ILE A 4 -42.48 -21.81 7.12
C ILE A 4 -42.33 -20.42 7.76
N GLY A 5 -41.31 -20.24 8.61
CA GLY A 5 -40.91 -18.94 9.14
C GLY A 5 -39.46 -18.90 9.65
N PHE A 6 -38.49 -18.91 8.74
CA PHE A 6 -37.10 -18.53 9.04
C PHE A 6 -36.94 -17.02 8.79
N LEU A 7 -36.71 -16.27 9.86
CA LEU A 7 -36.29 -14.87 9.79
C LEU A 7 -34.76 -14.84 9.63
N LYS A 8 -34.26 -14.51 8.44
CA LYS A 8 -32.87 -14.08 8.25
C LYS A 8 -32.90 -12.84 7.35
N VAL A 9 -33.06 -11.69 8.02
CA VAL A 9 -33.18 -10.37 7.38
C VAL A 9 -31.79 -9.90 6.95
N GLY A 10 -31.76 -9.28 5.78
CA GLY A 10 -30.58 -9.08 4.96
C GLY A 10 -29.59 -8.03 5.43
N LEU A 11 -28.31 -8.39 5.30
CA LEU A 11 -27.18 -7.44 5.31
C LEU A 11 -26.23 -7.63 4.11
N THR A 12 -26.43 -8.65 3.27
CA THR A 12 -25.47 -9.01 2.20
C THR A 12 -25.65 -8.23 0.89
N THR A 13 -26.73 -7.46 0.71
CA THR A 13 -27.10 -6.92 -0.63
C THR A 13 -26.63 -5.48 -0.91
N MET A 14 -26.05 -4.75 0.04
CA MET A 14 -25.73 -3.32 -0.15
C MET A 14 -24.37 -3.05 -0.84
N MET A 15 -23.46 -4.04 -0.91
CA MET A 15 -22.08 -3.80 -1.38
C MET A 15 -21.82 -3.97 -2.88
N THR A 16 -22.78 -4.48 -3.68
CA THR A 16 -22.51 -4.82 -5.10
C THR A 16 -23.01 -3.79 -6.13
N ARG A 17 -23.78 -2.78 -5.71
CA ARG A 17 -24.41 -1.82 -6.65
C ARG A 17 -23.49 -0.65 -7.05
N VAL A 18 -22.56 -0.25 -6.18
CA VAL A 18 -21.65 0.87 -6.41
C VAL A 18 -20.51 0.51 -7.37
N GLU A 19 -20.09 -0.75 -7.40
CA GLU A 19 -18.94 -1.17 -8.20
C GLU A 19 -19.25 -1.27 -9.70
N LYS A 20 -20.49 -1.65 -10.06
CA LYS A 20 -20.93 -1.83 -11.46
C LYS A 20 -21.12 -0.52 -12.26
N SER A 21 -21.18 0.64 -11.61
CA SER A 21 -21.44 1.93 -12.26
C SER A 21 -20.18 2.79 -12.47
N ARG A 22 -18.99 2.32 -12.08
CA ARG A 22 -17.75 3.08 -12.30
C ARG A 22 -17.31 2.99 -13.76
N PRO A 23 -16.98 4.13 -14.41
CA PRO A 23 -16.31 4.12 -15.70
C PRO A 23 -15.08 3.21 -15.65
N SER A 24 -14.77 2.51 -16.74
CA SER A 24 -13.67 1.53 -16.79
C SER A 24 -12.32 2.11 -16.31
N THR A 25 -12.06 3.39 -16.58
CA THR A 25 -10.86 4.12 -16.10
C THR A 25 -10.85 4.34 -14.59
N LEU A 26 -12.01 4.63 -13.99
CA LEU A 26 -12.19 4.77 -12.54
C LEU A 26 -12.13 3.44 -11.81
N PHE A 27 -12.55 2.36 -12.47
CA PHE A 27 -12.49 1.00 -11.94
C PHE A 27 -11.03 0.54 -11.73
N TRP A 28 -10.15 0.75 -12.72
CA TRP A 28 -8.73 0.40 -12.59
C TRP A 28 -8.05 1.17 -11.46
N ARG A 29 -8.24 2.49 -11.41
CA ARG A 29 -7.69 3.33 -10.33
C ARG A 29 -8.13 2.86 -8.95
N TRP A 30 -9.40 2.52 -8.80
CA TRP A 30 -9.92 2.03 -7.52
C TRP A 30 -9.29 0.71 -7.10
N LYS A 31 -9.12 -0.24 -8.03
CA LYS A 31 -8.43 -1.51 -7.73
C LYS A 31 -6.98 -1.32 -7.31
N THR A 32 -6.27 -0.41 -7.99
CA THR A 32 -4.88 -0.05 -7.68
C THR A 32 -4.77 0.53 -6.26
N LEU A 33 -5.66 1.45 -5.92
CA LEU A 33 -5.75 2.07 -4.60
C LEU A 33 -6.06 1.04 -3.50
N GLU A 34 -7.07 0.19 -3.72
CA GLU A 34 -7.46 -0.87 -2.78
C GLU A 34 -6.29 -1.81 -2.48
N LYS A 35 -5.58 -2.24 -3.53
CA LYS A 35 -4.45 -3.17 -3.39
C LYS A 35 -3.31 -2.56 -2.57
N LEU A 36 -2.97 -1.29 -2.81
CA LEU A 36 -1.94 -0.60 -2.02
C LEU A 36 -2.39 -0.43 -0.56
N HIS A 37 -3.62 0.03 -0.33
CA HIS A 37 -4.14 0.19 1.03
C HIS A 37 -4.18 -1.12 1.82
N GLN A 38 -4.58 -2.21 1.17
CA GLN A 38 -4.57 -3.53 1.79
C GLN A 38 -3.15 -3.88 2.25
N LEU A 39 -2.15 -3.74 1.38
CA LEU A 39 -0.77 -4.02 1.73
C LEU A 39 -0.27 -3.14 2.88
N LEU A 40 -0.56 -1.84 2.86
CA LEU A 40 -0.13 -0.91 3.91
C LEU A 40 -0.74 -1.28 5.27
N ASN A 41 -2.01 -1.71 5.30
CA ASN A 41 -2.70 -2.09 6.53
C ASN A 41 -2.31 -3.48 7.06
N GLU A 42 -1.92 -4.40 6.19
CA GLU A 42 -1.52 -5.76 6.57
C GLU A 42 -0.05 -5.85 7.01
N THR A 43 0.77 -4.88 6.61
CA THR A 43 2.19 -4.85 6.96
C THR A 43 2.37 -4.49 8.44
N LYS A 44 3.10 -5.34 9.18
CA LYS A 44 3.27 -5.23 10.64
C LYS A 44 4.59 -4.56 11.08
N THR A 45 5.41 -4.13 10.14
CA THR A 45 6.68 -3.45 10.40
C THR A 45 6.48 -1.94 10.42
N ASP A 46 7.42 -1.21 11.01
CA ASP A 46 7.33 0.24 11.14
C ASP A 46 7.33 0.95 9.77
N PHE A 47 8.01 0.37 8.77
CA PHE A 47 8.10 0.95 7.42
C PHE A 47 7.89 -0.09 6.33
N LEU A 48 7.29 0.35 5.22
CA LEU A 48 7.29 -0.37 3.96
C LEU A 48 8.22 0.32 2.96
N VAL A 49 9.14 -0.44 2.38
CA VAL A 49 10.15 0.05 1.44
C VAL A 49 10.04 -0.67 0.11
N PHE A 50 9.62 0.04 -0.93
CA PHE A 50 9.77 -0.45 -2.29
C PHE A 50 11.17 -0.14 -2.81
N ARG A 51 11.84 -1.15 -3.38
CA ARG A 51 13.21 -1.07 -3.89
C ARG A 51 13.38 -1.70 -5.26
N SER A 52 14.57 -1.55 -5.83
CA SER A 52 15.08 -2.44 -6.89
C SER A 52 16.31 -3.21 -6.37
N THR A 53 16.78 -4.18 -7.14
CA THR A 53 17.92 -5.05 -6.81
C THR A 53 19.23 -4.27 -6.78
N PHE A 54 19.44 -3.36 -7.74
CA PHE A 54 20.64 -2.54 -7.85
C PHE A 54 20.32 -1.07 -7.56
N CYS A 55 20.35 -0.70 -6.29
CA CYS A 55 19.97 0.64 -5.83
C CYS A 55 20.77 1.07 -4.59
N PRO A 56 21.81 1.92 -4.72
CA PRO A 56 22.60 2.37 -3.58
C PRO A 56 21.77 3.21 -2.58
N TYR A 57 20.84 4.03 -3.06
CA TYR A 57 19.94 4.82 -2.21
C TYR A 57 19.01 3.95 -1.36
N CYS A 58 18.64 2.76 -1.84
CA CYS A 58 17.85 1.80 -1.09
C CYS A 58 18.68 1.23 0.07
N SER A 59 19.94 0.89 -0.17
CA SER A 59 20.87 0.49 0.90
C SER A 59 21.09 1.60 1.93
N MET A 60 21.19 2.86 1.49
CA MET A 60 21.30 4.02 2.40
C MET A 60 20.07 4.18 3.28
N ALA A 61 18.86 4.17 2.71
CA ALA A 61 17.61 4.27 3.46
C ALA A 61 17.48 3.13 4.49
N LYS A 62 17.81 1.89 4.11
CA LYS A 62 17.83 0.75 5.03
C LYS A 62 18.84 0.93 6.16
N GLY A 63 20.02 1.46 5.85
CA GLY A 63 21.02 1.81 6.85
C GLY A 63 20.50 2.83 7.88
N GLN A 64 19.73 3.83 7.45
CA GLN A 64 19.10 4.82 8.33
C GLN A 64 18.07 4.18 9.28
N LEU A 65 17.19 3.34 8.74
CA LEU A 65 16.19 2.60 9.53
C LEU A 65 16.85 1.64 10.52
N ASN A 66 17.82 0.85 10.06
CA ASN A 66 18.60 -0.06 10.90
C ASN A 66 19.33 0.69 12.03
N GLY A 67 19.95 1.84 11.72
CA GLY A 67 20.63 2.67 12.72
C GLY A 67 19.70 3.19 13.82
N LYS A 68 18.40 3.33 13.52
CA LYS A 68 17.35 3.71 14.47
C LYS A 68 16.57 2.53 15.04
N ARG A 69 16.96 1.29 14.72
CA ARG A 69 16.28 0.04 15.12
C ARG A 69 14.80 0.00 14.71
N MET A 70 14.48 0.61 13.57
CA MET A 70 13.14 0.59 12.98
C MET A 70 13.01 -0.64 12.09
N SER A 71 11.94 -1.40 12.28
CA SER A 71 11.62 -2.57 11.47
C SER A 71 11.08 -2.14 10.10
N PHE A 72 11.36 -2.92 9.05
CA PHE A 72 10.81 -2.63 7.74
C PHE A 72 10.60 -3.88 6.88
N THR A 73 9.61 -3.81 6.00
CA THR A 73 9.34 -4.80 4.96
C THR A 73 9.81 -4.27 3.61
N GLU A 74 10.41 -5.13 2.79
CA GLU A 74 10.87 -4.78 1.44
C GLU A 74 10.00 -5.42 0.36
N ILE A 75 9.63 -4.65 -0.66
CA ILE A 75 9.08 -5.17 -1.92
C ILE A 75 10.00 -4.77 -3.06
N ASN A 76 10.38 -5.74 -3.90
CA ASN A 76 11.30 -5.51 -5.00
C ASN A 76 10.54 -5.35 -6.32
N PHE A 77 10.63 -4.18 -6.94
CA PHE A 77 10.02 -3.92 -8.23
C PHE A 77 10.55 -4.78 -9.37
N ASP A 78 11.76 -5.36 -9.24
CA ASP A 78 12.31 -6.24 -10.27
C ASP A 78 11.65 -7.63 -10.25
N THR A 79 11.22 -8.09 -9.07
CA THR A 79 10.51 -9.38 -8.92
C THR A 79 9.00 -9.22 -8.99
N ASP A 80 8.49 -8.06 -8.57
CA ASP A 80 7.06 -7.77 -8.49
C ASP A 80 6.73 -6.46 -9.25
N PRO A 81 6.86 -6.46 -10.60
CA PRO A 81 6.77 -5.24 -11.41
C PRO A 81 5.39 -4.57 -11.38
N GLU A 82 4.34 -5.33 -11.05
CA GLU A 82 2.98 -4.78 -10.89
C GLU A 82 2.94 -3.67 -9.84
N TRP A 83 3.64 -3.87 -8.71
CA TRP A 83 3.70 -2.88 -7.63
C TRP A 83 4.28 -1.54 -8.09
N ARG A 84 5.22 -1.56 -9.05
CA ARG A 84 5.80 -0.32 -9.57
C ARG A 84 4.72 0.56 -10.18
N SER A 85 3.88 -0.01 -11.04
CA SER A 85 2.81 0.74 -11.69
C SER A 85 1.79 1.28 -10.68
N ILE A 86 1.43 0.46 -9.69
CA ILE A 86 0.50 0.81 -8.61
C ILE A 86 1.04 1.98 -7.80
N VAL A 87 2.25 1.85 -7.27
CA VAL A 87 2.87 2.85 -6.40
C VAL A 87 3.10 4.16 -7.15
N VAL A 88 3.56 4.12 -8.41
CA VAL A 88 3.74 5.32 -9.23
C VAL A 88 2.40 6.02 -9.49
N ASN A 89 1.34 5.26 -9.75
CA ASN A 89 0.02 5.83 -10.01
C ASN A 89 -0.57 6.52 -8.77
N GLU A 90 -0.44 5.91 -7.60
CA GLU A 90 -1.02 6.44 -6.35
C GLU A 90 -0.17 7.56 -5.72
N THR A 91 1.15 7.49 -5.81
CA THR A 91 2.05 8.45 -5.14
C THR A 91 2.64 9.52 -6.08
N GLY A 92 2.62 9.27 -7.39
CA GLY A 92 3.39 10.05 -8.37
C GLY A 92 4.90 9.86 -8.29
N HIS A 93 5.42 9.08 -7.34
CA HIS A 93 6.84 8.92 -7.09
C HIS A 93 7.45 7.84 -7.99
N ARG A 94 8.37 8.24 -8.87
CA ARG A 94 8.87 7.38 -9.98
C ARG A 94 10.17 6.63 -9.68
N THR A 95 10.88 7.03 -8.64
CA THR A 95 12.21 6.54 -8.28
C THR A 95 12.17 5.62 -7.06
N VAL A 96 13.16 4.75 -6.92
CA VAL A 96 13.36 3.96 -5.69
C VAL A 96 14.44 4.62 -4.81
N PRO A 97 14.38 4.45 -3.48
CA PRO A 97 13.34 3.76 -2.73
C PRO A 97 12.02 4.55 -2.67
N VAL A 98 10.89 3.87 -2.51
CA VAL A 98 9.60 4.48 -2.13
C VAL A 98 9.25 4.01 -0.73
N ILE A 99 9.08 4.94 0.20
CA ILE A 99 9.02 4.63 1.63
C ILE A 99 7.71 5.13 2.22
N PHE A 100 7.05 4.26 2.98
CA PHE A 100 5.89 4.58 3.82
C PHE A 100 6.23 4.32 5.28
N ASP A 101 5.81 5.23 6.16
CA ASP A 101 5.78 5.03 7.61
C ASP A 101 4.41 4.48 8.01
N LEU A 102 4.41 3.38 8.76
CA LEU A 102 3.23 2.61 9.15
C LEU A 102 3.03 2.60 10.68
N ARG A 103 3.77 3.42 11.42
CA ARG A 103 3.71 3.43 12.90
C ARG A 103 2.42 4.07 13.44
N GLU A 104 1.79 4.90 12.64
CA GLU A 104 0.52 5.57 12.96
C GLU A 104 -0.66 4.84 12.31
N ASP A 105 -1.88 5.13 12.78
CA ASP A 105 -3.12 4.53 12.23
C ASP A 105 -3.31 4.78 10.73
N THR A 106 -2.78 5.90 10.23
CA THR A 106 -2.81 6.25 8.80
C THR A 106 -1.40 6.20 8.24
N PRO A 107 -1.14 5.37 7.21
CA PRO A 107 0.15 5.32 6.54
C PRO A 107 0.59 6.68 6.00
N ILE A 108 1.82 7.07 6.32
CA ILE A 108 2.41 8.34 5.84
C ILE A 108 3.35 8.02 4.68
N PHE A 109 3.10 8.62 3.53
CA PHE A 109 4.03 8.56 2.41
C PHE A 109 5.25 9.47 2.68
N VAL A 110 6.41 8.87 2.92
CA VAL A 110 7.66 9.59 3.24
C VAL A 110 8.37 10.04 1.96
N GLY A 111 8.37 9.22 0.91
CA GLY A 111 9.08 9.50 -0.33
C GLY A 111 10.35 8.67 -0.50
N GLY A 112 11.42 9.32 -0.99
CA GLY A 112 12.71 8.67 -1.26
C GLY A 112 13.70 8.72 -0.10
N SER A 113 14.93 8.26 -0.34
CA SER A 113 16.00 8.23 0.68
C SER A 113 16.30 9.60 1.29
N ASP A 114 16.32 10.67 0.49
CA ASP A 114 16.59 12.03 0.97
C ASP A 114 15.44 12.59 1.81
N HIS A 115 14.21 12.13 1.55
CA HIS A 115 13.05 12.51 2.35
C HIS A 115 13.10 11.77 3.68
N LEU A 116 13.40 10.47 3.67
CA LEU A 116 13.57 9.67 4.88
C LEU A 116 14.64 10.26 5.80
N GLN A 117 15.78 10.68 5.24
CA GLN A 117 16.84 11.32 6.02
C GLN A 117 16.35 12.54 6.80
N ARG A 118 15.50 13.38 6.18
CA ARG A 118 14.94 14.58 6.82
C ARG A 118 13.83 14.22 7.79
N TYR A 119 13.01 13.24 7.44
CA TYR A 119 11.87 12.77 8.22
C TYR A 119 12.28 12.13 9.55
N LEU A 120 13.40 11.41 9.58
CA LEU A 120 13.90 10.73 10.78
C LEU A 120 14.83 11.57 11.66
N LYS A 121 15.17 12.80 11.26
CA LYS A 121 15.99 13.70 12.09
C LYS A 121 15.19 14.19 13.29
#